data_AF-A0A7C3ACI0-F1
#
_entry.id   AF-A0A7C3ACI0-F1
#
_cell.length_a   1.000
_cell.length_b   1.000
_cell.length_c   1.000
_cell.angle_alpha   90.00
_cell.angle_beta   90.00
_cell.angle_gamma   90.00
#
_symmetry.space_group_name_H-M   'P 1'
#
loop_
_entity.id
_entity.type
_entity.pdbx_description
1 polymer ?
#
loop_
_entity_poly.entity_id
_entity_poly.type
_entity_poly.pdbx_seq_one_letter_code
_entity_poly.pdbx_strand_id
1 'polypeptide(L)' 'MGGKMNFRERRKYLQIMQRRYKEGGKKEKRELLGEMEEVTGLHRKSLIRLMNSPIRLDREGRGRERGKIYGGDV' A
#
# COMPACT_ATOMS: atom_id res chain seq x y z
N MET A 1 4.54 -19.83 -14.94
CA MET A 1 5.31 -18.93 -14.05
C MET A 1 4.53 -17.63 -13.90
N GLY A 2 3.79 -17.44 -12.80
CA GLY A 2 3.03 -16.21 -12.59
C GLY A 2 3.97 -15.08 -12.16
N GLY A 3 4.29 -14.17 -13.08
CA GLY A 3 5.07 -12.96 -12.82
C GLY A 3 4.30 -12.02 -11.88
N LYS A 4 4.33 -12.31 -10.58
CA LYS A 4 3.72 -11.45 -9.57
C LYS A 4 4.59 -10.21 -9.43
N MET A 5 3.99 -9.06 -9.74
CA MET A 5 4.57 -7.74 -9.48
C MET A 5 5.16 -7.67 -8.07
N ASN A 6 6.44 -7.30 -7.96
CA ASN A 6 7.13 -7.19 -6.69
C ASN A 6 6.59 -6.00 -5.88
N PHE A 7 6.83 -5.97 -4.56
CA PHE A 7 6.38 -4.91 -3.67
C PHE A 7 6.79 -3.52 -4.17
N ARG A 8 8.05 -3.36 -4.60
CA ARG A 8 8.59 -2.09 -5.07
C ARG A 8 7.88 -1.61 -6.33
N GLU A 9 7.59 -2.52 -7.26
CA GLU A 9 6.88 -2.22 -8.51
C GLU A 9 5.44 -1.81 -8.21
N ARG A 10 4.72 -2.54 -7.35
CA ARG A 10 3.36 -2.15 -6.91
C ARG A 10 3.37 -0.74 -6.34
N ARG A 11 4.35 -0.42 -5.50
CA ARG A 11 4.48 0.91 -4.89
C ARG A 11 4.78 2.00 -5.93
N LYS A 12 5.64 1.73 -6.91
CA LYS A 12 5.89 2.67 -8.03
C LYS A 12 4.61 2.96 -8.82
N TYR A 13 3.87 1.93 -9.20
CA TYR A 13 2.60 2.10 -9.92
C TYR A 13 1.59 2.92 -9.11
N LEU A 14 1.40 2.58 -7.83
CA LEU A 14 0.48 3.30 -6.94
C LEU A 14 0.90 4.76 -6.73
N GLN A 15 2.20 5.07 -6.72
CA GLN A 15 2.70 6.45 -6.59
C GLN A 15 2.36 7.30 -7.83
N ILE A 16 2.45 6.72 -9.03
CA ILE A 16 2.06 7.39 -10.28
C ILE A 16 0.54 7.66 -10.26
N MET A 17 -0.26 6.67 -9.86
CA MET A 17 -1.72 6.80 -9.79
C MET A 17 -2.20 7.72 -8.68
N GLN A 18 -1.41 7.89 -7.60
CA GLN A 18 -1.77 8.75 -6.47
C GLN A 18 -2.08 10.18 -6.88
N ARG A 19 -1.38 10.74 -7.89
CA ARG A 19 -1.65 12.10 -8.37
C ARG A 19 -3.06 12.21 -8.95
N ARG A 20 -3.40 11.30 -9.88
CA ARG A 20 -4.75 11.21 -10.49
C ARG A 20 -5.83 10.97 -9.45
N TYR A 21 -5.57 10.11 -8.48
CA TYR A 21 -6.52 9.84 -7.40
C TYR A 21 -6.77 11.06 -6.50
N LYS A 22 -5.75 11.89 -6.27
CA LYS A 22 -5.89 13.11 -5.45
C LYS A 22 -6.67 14.20 -6.19
N GLU A 23 -6.38 14.38 -7.47
CA GLU A 23 -7.02 15.37 -8.34
C GLU A 23 -8.45 14.99 -8.74
N GLY A 24 -8.73 13.69 -8.87
CA GLY A 24 -10.01 13.19 -9.39
C GLY A 24 -11.20 13.39 -8.45
N GLY A 25 -12.40 13.40 -9.03
CA GLY A 25 -13.67 13.43 -8.30
C GLY A 25 -14.06 12.08 -7.68
N LYS A 26 -15.22 12.02 -6.99
CA LYS A 26 -15.70 10.77 -6.35
C LYS A 26 -15.86 9.60 -7.33
N LYS A 27 -16.34 9.88 -8.55
CA LYS A 27 -16.55 8.87 -9.60
C LYS A 27 -15.22 8.33 -10.12
N GLU A 28 -14.31 9.22 -10.51
CA GLU A 28 -12.97 8.85 -11.00
C GLU A 28 -12.16 8.08 -9.94
N LYS A 29 -12.22 8.50 -8.67
CA LYS A 29 -11.57 7.75 -7.58
C LYS A 29 -12.07 6.32 -7.48
N ARG A 30 -13.37 6.07 -7.70
CA ARG A 30 -13.94 4.71 -7.66
C ARG A 30 -13.42 3.86 -8.83
N GLU A 31 -13.35 4.44 -10.03
CA GLU A 31 -12.84 3.76 -11.23
C GLU A 31 -11.35 3.43 -11.09
N LEU A 32 -10.55 4.42 -10.68
CA LEU A 32 -9.12 4.26 -10.40
C LEU A 32 -8.85 3.18 -9.34
N LEU A 33 -9.66 3.10 -8.28
CA LEU A 33 -9.51 2.07 -7.26
C LEU A 33 -9.79 0.65 -7.79
N GLY A 34 -10.67 0.51 -8.78
CA GLY A 34 -10.94 -0.77 -9.44
C GLY A 34 -9.74 -1.21 -10.28
N GLU A 35 -9.22 -0.32 -11.13
CA GLU A 35 -8.02 -0.58 -11.94
C GLU A 35 -6.83 -0.98 -11.06
N MET A 36 -6.59 -0.23 -9.98
CA MET A 36 -5.50 -0.52 -9.06
C MET A 36 -5.65 -1.87 -8.35
N GLU A 37 -6.88 -2.31 -8.08
CA GLU A 37 -7.18 -3.61 -7.45
C GLU A 37 -6.85 -4.76 -8.40
N GLU A 38 -7.21 -4.64 -9.68
CA GLU A 38 -6.88 -5.62 -10.73
C GLU A 38 -5.37 -5.71 -10.98
N VAL A 39 -4.67 -4.57 -11.06
CA VAL A 39 -3.23 -4.54 -11.34
C VAL A 39 -2.40 -5.02 -10.15
N THR A 40 -2.73 -4.57 -8.93
CA THR A 40 -1.87 -4.84 -7.76
C THR A 40 -2.31 -6.05 -6.93
N GLY A 41 -3.54 -6.53 -7.13
CA GLY A 41 -4.19 -7.57 -6.32
C GLY A 41 -4.40 -7.15 -4.86
N LEU A 42 -4.31 -5.85 -4.54
CA LEU A 42 -4.52 -5.34 -3.19
C LEU A 42 -5.99 -5.04 -2.96
N HIS A 43 -6.51 -5.46 -1.80
CA HIS A 43 -7.87 -5.12 -1.40
C HIS A 43 -8.08 -3.60 -1.34
N ARG A 44 -9.25 -3.15 -1.79
CA ARG A 44 -9.64 -1.74 -1.83
C ARG A 44 -9.38 -0.94 -0.54
N LYS A 45 -9.61 -1.51 0.64
CA LYS A 45 -9.33 -0.85 1.94
C LYS A 45 -7.84 -0.48 2.08
N SER A 46 -6.95 -1.33 1.58
CA SER A 46 -5.51 -1.07 1.58
C SER A 46 -5.17 0.02 0.57
N LEU A 47 -5.71 -0.05 -0.64
CA LEU A 47 -5.50 0.98 -1.67
C LEU A 47 -5.92 2.37 -1.19
N ILE A 48 -7.12 2.52 -0.60
CA ILE A 48 -7.60 3.79 -0.05
C ILE A 48 -6.61 4.33 1.00
N ARG A 49 -6.12 3.47 1.91
CA ARG A 49 -5.15 3.87 2.92
C ARG A 49 -3.85 4.36 2.29
N LEU A 50 -3.35 3.66 1.28
CA LEU A 50 -2.12 4.01 0.58
C LEU A 50 -2.27 5.33 -0.19
N MET A 51 -3.36 5.51 -0.93
CA MET A 51 -3.61 6.71 -1.71
C MET A 51 -3.74 7.97 -0.85
N ASN A 52 -4.27 7.84 0.37
CA ASN A 52 -4.42 8.93 1.33
C ASN A 52 -3.16 9.19 2.19
N SER A 53 -2.09 8.40 2.01
CA SER A 53 -0.84 8.51 2.79
C SER A 53 0.38 8.69 1.87
N PRO A 54 1.52 9.21 2.37
CA PRO A 54 2.77 9.14 1.61
C PRO A 54 3.14 7.69 1.27
N ILE A 55 3.31 7.39 -0.01
CA ILE A 55 3.68 6.05 -0.49
C ILE A 55 5.20 5.96 -0.51
N ARG A 56 5.75 5.04 0.30
CA ARG A 56 7.18 4.70 0.28
C ARG A 56 7.42 3.48 -0.59
N LEU A 57 8.54 3.49 -1.32
CA LEU A 57 8.97 2.37 -2.17
C LEU A 57 9.56 1.23 -1.34
N ASP A 58 10.08 1.57 -0.17
CA ASP A 58 10.70 0.65 0.77
C ASP A 58 9.84 0.52 2.03
N ARG A 59 9.98 -0.60 2.72
CA ARG A 59 9.36 -0.79 4.04
C ARG A 59 10.25 -0.12 5.07
N GLU A 60 9.67 0.74 5.90
CA GLU A 60 10.39 1.16 7.10
C GLU A 60 10.59 -0.04 8.01
N GLY A 61 11.84 -0.28 8.38
CA GLY A 61 12.18 -1.20 9.44
C GLY A 61 11.54 -0.76 10.74
N ARG A 62 11.27 -1.71 11.65
CA ARG A 62 10.82 -1.33 12.99
C ARG A 62 11.97 -0.62 13.70
N GLY A 63 11.70 0.56 14.26
CA GLY A 63 12.71 1.30 15.04
C GLY A 63 13.03 0.67 16.40
N ARG A 64 12.18 -0.24 16.89
CA ARG A 64 12.41 -1.01 18.11
C ARG A 64 11.70 -2.36 18.04
N GLU A 65 12.26 -3.35 18.73
CA GLU A 65 11.60 -4.63 18.95
C GLU A 65 10.42 -4.48 19.92
N ARG A 66 9.49 -5.44 19.89
CA ARG A 66 8.43 -5.50 20.90
C ARG A 66 9.09 -5.87 22.23
N GLY A 67 8.80 -5.11 23.29
CA GLY A 67 9.28 -5.44 24.63
C GLY A 67 8.78 -6.82 25.07
N LYS A 68 9.60 -7.55 25.85
CA LYS A 68 9.18 -8.80 26.47
C LYS A 68 8.07 -8.49 27.47
N ILE A 69 6.87 -9.07 27.26
CA ILE A 69 5.70 -8.84 28.11
C ILE A 69 5.78 -9.66 29.40
N TYR A 70 6.47 -10.80 29.37
CA TYR A 70 6.66 -11.66 30.53
C TYR A 70 8.15 -11.70 30.88
N GLY A 71 8.46 -11.35 32.13
CA GLY A 71 9.76 -11.60 32.75
C GLY A 71 9.94 -13.10 32.94
N GLY A 72 11.10 -13.63 32.57
CA GLY A 72 11.39 -15.03 32.83
C GLY A 72 11.60 -15.23 34.32
N ASP A 73 10.57 -15.66 35.03
CA ASP A 73 10.77 -16.44 36.25
C ASP A 73 11.11 -17.87 35.79
N VAL A 74 12.42 -18.16 35.78
CA VAL A 74 12.97 -19.53 35.70
C VAL A 74 13.98 -19.71 36.83
#